data_AF-A0A9F7QUL6-F1
#
_entry.id   AF-A0A9F7QUL6-F1
#
_cell.length_a   1.000
_cell.length_b   1.000
_cell.length_c   1.000
_cell.angle_alpha   90.00
_cell.angle_beta   90.00
_cell.angle_gamma   90.00
#
_symmetry.space_group_name_H-M   'P 1'
#
loop_
_entity.id
_entity.type
_entity.pdbx_description
1 polymer ?
#
loop_
_entity_poly.entity_id
_entity_poly.type
_entity_poly.pdbx_seq_one_letter_code
_entity_poly.pdbx_strand_id
1 'polypeptide(L)'
;MSSLSVLKSVFNQQRERISSHPLERAGVEESRVERQRSRPLKMLRTVFHLLVVFLVMSVPDSLQDTEPHGSSQDFCGELKQLRELVHQQVAALAEIKVKTVYTEKENAALEARMVINENEIASLKKEKATQASELSAVKSQLESVRKQYAERPKVAFSAGLPAGQKGPFNTETTLIYSKVLTNVGGAYNPYTGVFTAPVRGVYYIRFTAAAYNSNNHNMGVHLYKNNEHLMHLGEYDKDGTARHVSGALALELEAGDIVYLRLLTNYALYDDTLLRNTFSGFLVFPS
;
A
#
# COMPACT_ATOMS: atom_id res chain seq x y z
N MET A 1 3.81 -31.25 -18.44
CA MET A 1 3.83 -30.12 -19.41
C MET A 1 3.44 -28.87 -18.65
N SER A 2 4.36 -27.90 -18.54
CA SER A 2 4.39 -26.89 -17.48
C SER A 2 3.42 -25.73 -17.74
N SER A 3 2.69 -25.32 -16.69
CA SER A 3 1.77 -24.17 -16.65
C SER A 3 2.34 -22.88 -17.29
N LEU A 4 3.67 -22.73 -17.33
CA LEU A 4 4.34 -21.59 -18.00
C LEU A 4 4.20 -21.57 -19.52
N SER A 5 4.07 -22.73 -20.20
CA SER A 5 3.92 -22.77 -21.66
C SER A 5 2.52 -22.32 -22.09
N VAL A 6 1.52 -22.63 -21.27
CA VAL A 6 0.13 -22.21 -21.49
C VAL A 6 -0.01 -20.70 -21.30
N LEU A 7 0.59 -20.15 -20.24
CA LEU A 7 0.59 -18.70 -19.97
C LEU A 7 1.29 -17.89 -21.06
N LYS A 8 2.42 -18.37 -21.59
CA LYS A 8 3.11 -17.72 -22.72
C LYS A 8 2.29 -17.78 -24.02
N SER A 9 1.59 -18.89 -24.28
CA SER A 9 0.69 -19.03 -25.43
C SER A 9 -0.49 -18.07 -25.34
N VAL A 10 -1.10 -17.93 -24.16
CA VAL A 10 -2.23 -17.01 -23.94
C VAL A 10 -1.79 -15.56 -24.06
N PHE A 11 -0.60 -15.21 -23.57
CA PHE A 11 -0.07 -13.85 -23.67
C PHE A 11 0.28 -13.45 -25.12
N ASN A 12 0.85 -14.36 -25.90
CA ASN A 12 1.13 -14.11 -27.32
C ASN A 12 -0.17 -14.03 -28.15
N GLN A 13 -1.17 -14.88 -27.84
CA GLN A 13 -2.47 -14.83 -28.51
C GLN A 13 -3.27 -13.55 -28.19
N GLN A 14 -3.11 -13.00 -26.98
CA GLN A 14 -3.67 -11.70 -26.59
C GLN A 14 -2.92 -10.53 -27.26
N ARG A 15 -1.58 -10.61 -27.37
CA ARG A 15 -0.75 -9.58 -28.02
C ARG A 15 -1.03 -9.46 -29.51
N GLU A 16 -1.24 -10.58 -30.21
CA GLU A 16 -1.64 -10.56 -31.63
C GLU A 16 -3.05 -9.99 -31.84
N ARG A 17 -4.00 -10.31 -30.94
CA ARG A 17 -5.37 -9.74 -30.99
C ARG A 17 -5.42 -8.23 -30.75
N ILE A 18 -4.49 -7.67 -29.96
CA ILE A 18 -4.42 -6.23 -29.68
C ILE A 18 -3.70 -5.48 -30.81
N SER A 19 -2.70 -6.12 -31.45
CA SER A 19 -1.94 -5.53 -32.56
C SER A 19 -2.73 -5.44 -33.87
N SER A 20 -3.76 -6.27 -34.07
CA SER A 20 -4.47 -6.38 -35.35
C SER A 20 -5.79 -5.59 -35.42
N HIS A 21 -6.18 -4.80 -34.41
CA HIS A 21 -7.58 -4.38 -34.30
C HIS A 21 -8.00 -2.97 -33.82
N PRO A 22 -7.18 -1.91 -33.93
CA PRO A 22 -7.76 -0.56 -34.00
C PRO A 22 -7.43 0.24 -35.27
N LEU A 23 -6.33 -0.04 -35.97
CA LEU A 23 -5.87 0.80 -37.09
C LEU A 23 -6.56 0.49 -38.41
N GLU A 24 -6.83 -0.78 -38.70
CA GLU A 24 -7.49 -1.19 -39.94
C GLU A 24 -9.01 -0.90 -39.90
N ARG A 25 -9.64 -1.00 -38.71
CA ARG A 25 -11.04 -0.59 -38.52
C ARG A 25 -11.20 0.93 -38.64
N ALA A 26 -10.28 1.74 -38.11
CA ALA A 26 -10.34 3.19 -38.24
C ALA A 26 -10.28 3.65 -39.70
N GLY A 27 -9.36 3.10 -40.50
CA GLY A 27 -9.26 3.42 -41.94
C GLY A 27 -10.45 2.91 -42.76
N VAL A 28 -11.04 1.77 -42.40
CA VAL A 28 -12.26 1.23 -43.03
C VAL A 28 -13.49 2.07 -42.66
N GLU A 29 -13.60 2.55 -41.42
CA GLU A 29 -14.70 3.41 -40.98
C GLU A 29 -14.60 4.82 -41.61
N GLU A 30 -13.40 5.43 -41.67
CA GLU A 30 -13.17 6.68 -42.41
C GLU A 30 -13.53 6.54 -43.90
N SER A 31 -13.06 5.48 -44.55
CA SER A 31 -13.38 5.17 -45.96
C SER A 31 -14.87 4.91 -46.22
N ARG A 32 -15.62 4.49 -45.18
CA ARG A 32 -17.06 4.24 -45.24
C ARG A 32 -17.84 5.53 -45.01
N VAL A 33 -17.44 6.34 -44.03
CA VAL A 33 -17.99 7.68 -43.74
C VAL A 33 -17.80 8.62 -44.94
N GLU A 34 -16.63 8.58 -45.59
CA GLU A 34 -16.32 9.41 -46.76
C GLU A 34 -17.08 8.96 -48.01
N ARG A 35 -17.24 7.64 -48.19
CA ARG A 35 -18.16 7.09 -49.20
C ARG A 35 -19.62 7.49 -48.95
N GLN A 36 -20.04 7.53 -47.68
CA GLN A 36 -21.41 7.88 -47.29
C GLN A 36 -21.68 9.39 -47.41
N ARG A 37 -20.68 10.25 -47.18
CA ARG A 37 -20.70 11.69 -47.50
C ARG A 37 -20.71 11.97 -49.02
N SER A 38 -20.05 11.16 -49.85
CA SER A 38 -19.99 11.38 -51.30
C SER A 38 -21.27 11.00 -52.06
N ARG A 39 -22.08 10.09 -51.51
CA ARG A 39 -23.32 9.60 -52.14
C ARG A 39 -24.39 10.69 -52.34
N PRO A 40 -24.74 11.53 -51.35
CA PRO A 40 -25.72 12.60 -51.55
C PRO A 40 -25.24 13.66 -52.57
N LEU A 41 -23.94 13.97 -52.60
CA LEU A 41 -23.37 14.90 -53.59
C LEU A 41 -23.41 14.36 -55.03
N LYS A 42 -23.19 13.05 -55.23
CA LYS A 42 -23.32 12.40 -56.54
C LYS A 42 -24.78 12.32 -57.00
N MET A 43 -25.70 12.05 -56.07
CA MET A 43 -27.13 12.00 -56.37
C MET A 43 -27.67 13.39 -56.74
N LEU A 44 -27.27 14.44 -56.02
CA LEU A 44 -27.67 15.84 -56.29
C LEU A 44 -27.15 16.34 -57.65
N ARG A 45 -25.91 15.99 -58.03
CA ARG A 45 -25.37 16.27 -59.38
C ARG A 45 -26.17 15.59 -60.49
N THR A 46 -26.58 14.35 -60.26
CA THR A 46 -27.33 13.56 -61.24
C THR A 46 -28.74 14.11 -61.43
N VAL A 47 -29.41 14.48 -60.34
CA VAL A 47 -30.75 15.12 -60.36
C VAL A 47 -30.69 16.49 -61.05
N PHE A 48 -29.65 17.29 -60.77
CA PHE A 48 -29.45 18.58 -61.44
C PHE A 48 -29.22 18.43 -62.95
N HIS A 49 -28.42 17.45 -63.39
CA HIS A 49 -28.24 17.16 -64.81
C HIS A 49 -29.55 16.71 -65.48
N LEU A 50 -30.34 15.86 -64.84
CA LEU A 50 -31.64 15.44 -65.37
C LEU A 50 -32.62 16.62 -65.49
N LEU A 51 -32.65 17.52 -64.51
CA LEU A 51 -33.48 18.74 -64.54
C LEU A 51 -33.08 19.71 -65.66
N VAL A 52 -31.77 19.91 -65.88
CA VAL A 52 -31.26 20.75 -66.98
C VAL A 52 -31.57 20.14 -68.34
N VAL A 53 -31.41 18.82 -68.50
CA VAL A 53 -31.76 18.12 -69.75
C VAL A 53 -33.27 18.21 -70.04
N PHE A 54 -34.12 18.10 -69.02
CA PHE A 54 -35.58 18.22 -69.15
C PHE A 54 -36.02 19.65 -69.55
N LEU A 55 -35.32 20.67 -69.04
CA LEU A 55 -35.54 22.09 -69.40
C LEU A 55 -35.07 22.43 -70.82
N VAL A 56 -34.01 21.79 -71.32
CA VAL A 56 -33.44 22.06 -72.66
C VAL A 56 -34.19 21.31 -73.77
N MET A 57 -34.84 20.19 -73.47
CA MET A 57 -35.54 19.35 -74.45
C MET A 57 -37.01 19.75 -74.70
N SER A 58 -37.52 20.81 -74.05
CA SER A 58 -38.90 21.27 -74.19
C SER A 58 -39.02 22.62 -74.91
N VAL A 59 -38.55 22.73 -76.15
CA VAL A 59 -39.02 23.76 -77.12
C VAL A 59 -38.92 23.20 -78.55
N PRO A 60 -40.04 23.00 -79.25
CA PRO A 60 -40.07 23.07 -80.71
C PRO A 60 -40.87 24.30 -81.18
N ASP A 61 -40.18 25.18 -81.91
CA ASP A 61 -40.76 26.24 -82.73
C ASP A 61 -41.27 25.63 -84.04
N SER A 62 -42.60 25.59 -84.25
CA SER A 62 -43.22 25.73 -85.58
C SER A 62 -44.76 25.81 -85.47
N LEU A 63 -45.30 26.99 -85.77
CA LEU A 63 -46.73 27.26 -85.98
C LEU A 63 -47.19 26.72 -87.34
N GLN A 64 -48.22 25.88 -87.37
CA GLN A 64 -49.35 26.02 -88.32
C GLN A 64 -50.56 25.18 -87.90
N ASP A 65 -51.73 25.80 -88.07
CA ASP A 65 -53.04 25.49 -87.51
C ASP A 65 -53.63 24.11 -87.87
N THR A 66 -54.27 23.45 -86.90
CA THR A 66 -55.60 22.79 -87.01
C THR A 66 -56.07 22.30 -85.63
N GLU A 67 -57.22 22.81 -85.18
CA GLU A 67 -58.00 22.47 -83.98
C GLU A 67 -58.65 21.05 -84.05
N PRO A 68 -59.33 20.51 -83.01
CA PRO A 68 -58.80 20.12 -81.71
C PRO A 68 -59.35 18.71 -81.32
N HIS A 69 -58.53 17.66 -81.27
CA HIS A 69 -58.99 16.38 -80.72
C HIS A 69 -57.93 15.66 -79.91
N GLY A 70 -58.26 15.43 -78.63
CA GLY A 70 -57.68 14.38 -77.80
C GLY A 70 -56.46 14.79 -76.97
N SER A 71 -56.68 15.01 -75.68
CA SER A 71 -55.65 14.93 -74.63
C SER A 71 -54.44 15.87 -74.80
N SER A 72 -54.67 17.19 -74.74
CA SER A 72 -53.58 18.09 -74.33
C SER A 72 -53.40 17.91 -72.83
N GLN A 73 -52.52 16.97 -72.48
CA GLN A 73 -52.00 16.74 -71.14
C GLN A 73 -51.63 18.10 -70.53
N ASP A 74 -52.04 18.36 -69.29
CA ASP A 74 -51.99 19.65 -68.58
C ASP A 74 -50.55 20.14 -68.32
N PHE A 75 -49.82 20.49 -69.38
CA PHE A 75 -48.41 20.91 -69.35
C PHE A 75 -48.20 22.15 -68.45
N CYS A 76 -49.19 23.05 -68.39
CA CYS A 76 -49.11 24.25 -67.56
C CYS A 76 -49.30 23.92 -66.07
N GLY A 77 -50.20 23.00 -65.73
CA GLY A 77 -50.36 22.43 -64.39
C GLY A 77 -49.13 21.65 -63.93
N GLU A 78 -48.56 20.81 -64.79
CA GLU A 78 -47.33 20.05 -64.52
C GLU A 78 -46.11 20.97 -64.29
N LEU A 79 -45.94 22.03 -65.09
CA LEU A 79 -44.86 23.02 -64.90
C LEU A 79 -45.01 23.85 -63.61
N LYS A 80 -46.25 24.18 -63.21
CA LYS A 80 -46.50 24.83 -61.91
C LYS A 80 -46.21 23.90 -60.74
N GLN A 81 -46.65 22.64 -60.81
CA GLN A 81 -46.31 21.63 -59.80
C GLN A 81 -44.81 21.40 -59.68
N LEU A 82 -44.09 21.36 -60.81
CA LEU A 82 -42.63 21.21 -60.83
C LEU A 82 -41.93 22.40 -60.16
N ARG A 83 -42.39 23.63 -60.39
CA ARG A 83 -41.85 24.84 -59.73
C ARG A 83 -42.05 24.80 -58.21
N GLU A 84 -43.25 24.42 -57.77
CA GLU A 84 -43.58 24.30 -56.34
C GLU A 84 -42.71 23.23 -55.66
N LEU A 85 -42.54 22.07 -56.33
CA LEU A 85 -41.66 21.00 -55.87
C LEU A 85 -40.19 21.44 -55.78
N VAL A 86 -39.71 22.22 -56.75
CA VAL A 86 -38.36 22.81 -56.72
C VAL A 86 -38.21 23.78 -55.54
N HIS A 87 -39.20 24.65 -55.29
CA HIS A 87 -39.18 25.53 -54.12
C HIS A 87 -39.20 24.74 -52.80
N GLN A 88 -40.02 23.69 -52.68
CA GLN A 88 -40.01 22.80 -51.51
C GLN A 88 -38.67 22.07 -51.33
N GLN A 89 -38.06 21.58 -52.40
CA GLN A 89 -36.74 20.94 -52.31
C GLN A 89 -35.64 21.93 -51.91
N VAL A 90 -35.69 23.17 -52.39
CA VAL A 90 -34.74 24.24 -51.97
C VAL A 90 -34.90 24.57 -50.49
N ALA A 91 -36.14 24.66 -49.99
CA ALA A 91 -36.41 24.89 -48.57
C ALA A 91 -35.91 23.73 -47.69
N ALA A 92 -36.18 22.48 -48.07
CA ALA A 92 -35.69 21.30 -47.37
C ALA A 92 -34.14 21.21 -47.40
N LEU A 93 -33.51 21.58 -48.52
CA LEU A 93 -32.05 21.66 -48.63
C LEU A 93 -31.45 22.72 -47.68
N ALA A 94 -32.11 23.87 -47.53
CA ALA A 94 -31.66 24.90 -46.59
C ALA A 94 -31.71 24.40 -45.14
N GLU A 95 -32.79 23.71 -44.75
CA GLU A 95 -32.94 23.12 -43.41
C GLU A 95 -31.89 22.03 -43.13
N ILE A 96 -31.67 21.13 -44.10
CA ILE A 96 -30.63 20.11 -44.01
C ILE A 96 -29.25 20.76 -43.84
N LYS A 97 -28.95 21.83 -44.58
CA LYS A 97 -27.66 22.52 -44.50
C LYS A 97 -27.42 23.11 -43.10
N VAL A 98 -28.44 23.73 -42.50
CA VAL A 98 -28.36 24.24 -41.11
C VAL A 98 -28.12 23.11 -40.13
N LYS A 99 -28.88 22.01 -40.23
CA LYS A 99 -28.71 20.84 -39.36
C LYS A 99 -27.33 20.21 -39.51
N THR A 100 -26.80 20.16 -40.72
CA THR A 100 -25.45 19.62 -41.02
C THR A 100 -24.38 20.44 -40.30
N VAL A 101 -24.42 21.77 -40.43
CA VAL A 101 -23.48 22.67 -39.74
C VAL A 101 -23.57 22.52 -38.22
N TYR A 102 -24.79 22.37 -37.68
CA TYR A 102 -24.97 22.13 -36.25
C TYR A 102 -24.33 20.81 -35.80
N THR A 103 -24.59 19.72 -36.51
CA THR A 103 -23.99 18.41 -36.20
C THR A 103 -22.47 18.40 -36.34
N GLU A 104 -21.92 19.14 -37.30
CA GLU A 104 -20.46 19.29 -37.44
C GLU A 104 -19.85 20.02 -36.24
N LYS A 105 -20.53 21.06 -35.73
CA LYS A 105 -20.11 21.77 -34.53
C LYS A 105 -20.15 20.88 -33.28
N GLU A 106 -21.20 20.06 -33.12
CA GLU A 106 -21.28 19.09 -32.02
C GLU A 106 -20.19 18.02 -32.12
N ASN A 107 -19.93 17.49 -33.32
CA ASN A 107 -18.88 16.49 -33.54
C ASN A 107 -17.49 17.06 -33.20
N ALA A 108 -17.18 18.28 -33.63
CA ALA A 108 -15.91 18.93 -33.28
C ALA A 108 -15.75 19.13 -31.75
N ALA A 109 -16.84 19.46 -31.05
CA ALA A 109 -16.84 19.58 -29.59
C ALA A 109 -16.64 18.22 -28.89
N LEU A 110 -17.22 17.14 -29.43
CA LEU A 110 -17.04 15.78 -28.93
C LEU A 110 -15.61 15.29 -29.15
N GLU A 111 -15.02 15.52 -30.32
CA GLU A 111 -13.63 15.18 -30.62
C GLU A 111 -12.67 15.89 -29.67
N ALA A 112 -12.88 17.18 -29.40
CA ALA A 112 -12.06 17.92 -28.43
C ALA A 112 -12.15 17.32 -27.02
N ARG A 113 -13.34 16.92 -26.57
CA ARG A 113 -13.53 16.25 -25.26
C ARG A 113 -12.86 14.87 -25.23
N MET A 114 -12.91 14.13 -26.33
CA MET A 114 -12.28 12.81 -26.43
C MET A 114 -10.76 12.93 -26.26
N VAL A 115 -10.13 13.89 -26.92
CA VAL A 115 -8.68 14.17 -26.77
C VAL A 115 -8.33 14.54 -25.33
N ILE A 116 -9.14 15.38 -24.67
CA ILE A 116 -8.94 15.74 -23.26
C ILE A 116 -9.01 14.50 -22.36
N ASN A 117 -10.01 13.65 -22.54
CA ASN A 117 -10.18 12.43 -21.76
C ASN A 117 -9.04 11.43 -22.01
N GLU A 118 -8.55 11.31 -23.24
CA GLU A 118 -7.39 10.46 -23.56
C GLU A 118 -6.13 10.93 -22.83
N ASN A 119 -5.90 12.24 -22.78
CA ASN A 119 -4.79 12.84 -22.03
C ASN A 119 -4.92 12.60 -20.52
N GLU A 120 -6.13 12.74 -19.96
CA GLU A 120 -6.40 12.48 -18.55
C GLU A 120 -6.19 11.00 -18.20
N ILE A 121 -6.65 10.08 -19.05
CA ILE A 121 -6.42 8.64 -18.92
C ILE A 121 -4.92 8.32 -18.97
N ALA A 122 -4.15 8.98 -19.85
CA ALA A 122 -2.71 8.80 -19.93
C ALA A 122 -2.00 9.28 -18.64
N SER A 123 -2.42 10.43 -18.11
CA SER A 123 -1.93 10.96 -16.83
C SER A 123 -2.23 10.01 -15.66
N LEU A 124 -3.48 9.58 -15.52
CA LEU A 124 -3.90 8.64 -14.47
C LEU A 124 -3.20 7.29 -14.56
N LYS A 125 -2.94 6.78 -15.77
CA LYS A 125 -2.16 5.54 -15.96
C LYS A 125 -0.72 5.72 -15.48
N LYS A 126 -0.10 6.87 -15.78
CA LYS A 126 1.25 7.19 -15.30
C LYS A 126 1.29 7.27 -13.78
N GLU A 127 0.34 7.99 -13.17
CA GLU A 127 0.25 8.10 -11.71
C GLU A 127 0.04 6.73 -11.05
N LYS A 128 -0.87 5.91 -11.57
CA LYS A 128 -1.10 4.55 -11.07
C LYS A 128 0.16 3.68 -11.16
N ALA A 129 0.94 3.81 -12.23
CA ALA A 129 2.20 3.10 -12.37
C ALA A 129 3.24 3.57 -11.34
N THR A 130 3.35 4.89 -11.14
CA THR A 130 4.21 5.49 -10.10
C THR A 130 3.80 5.00 -8.71
N GLN A 131 2.53 5.11 -8.34
CA GLN A 131 2.00 4.65 -7.04
C GLN A 131 2.23 3.15 -6.84
N ALA A 132 2.06 2.33 -7.88
CA ALA A 132 2.33 0.89 -7.78
C ALA A 132 3.82 0.62 -7.50
N SER A 133 4.73 1.39 -8.11
CA SER A 133 6.17 1.27 -7.87
C SER A 133 6.56 1.68 -6.44
N GLU A 134 6.04 2.81 -5.97
CA GLU A 134 6.25 3.32 -4.60
C GLU A 134 5.69 2.36 -3.56
N LEU A 135 4.48 1.83 -3.79
CA LEU A 135 3.86 0.85 -2.91
C LEU A 135 4.71 -0.42 -2.80
N SER A 136 5.33 -0.87 -3.90
CA SER A 136 6.23 -2.02 -3.87
C SER A 136 7.51 -1.72 -3.06
N ALA A 137 8.05 -0.50 -3.19
CA ALA A 137 9.23 -0.06 -2.44
C ALA A 137 8.93 0.02 -0.94
N VAL A 138 7.80 0.63 -0.56
CA VAL A 138 7.35 0.74 0.83
C VAL A 138 7.09 -0.64 1.44
N LYS A 139 6.45 -1.56 0.70
CA LYS A 139 6.25 -2.94 1.16
C LYS A 139 7.58 -3.65 1.43
N SER A 140 8.55 -3.50 0.53
CA SER A 140 9.88 -4.10 0.69
C SER A 140 10.62 -3.54 1.91
N GLN A 141 10.54 -2.22 2.13
CA GLN A 141 11.09 -1.59 3.33
C GLN A 141 10.38 -2.05 4.62
N LEU A 142 9.06 -2.21 4.59
CA LEU A 142 8.32 -2.70 5.74
C LEU A 142 8.73 -4.13 6.12
N GLU A 143 8.96 -4.99 5.14
CA GLU A 143 9.46 -6.35 5.36
C GLU A 143 10.86 -6.37 5.95
N SER A 144 11.78 -5.53 5.47
CA SER A 144 13.13 -5.43 6.02
C SER A 144 13.12 -4.93 7.47
N VAL A 145 12.32 -3.92 7.76
CA VAL A 145 12.13 -3.39 9.12
C VAL A 145 11.53 -4.45 10.04
N ARG A 146 10.49 -5.16 9.61
CA ARG A 146 9.88 -6.25 10.39
C ARG A 146 10.88 -7.34 10.71
N LYS A 147 11.70 -7.75 9.74
CA LYS A 147 12.76 -8.74 9.94
C LYS A 147 13.78 -8.25 10.96
N GLN A 148 14.24 -7.00 10.84
CA GLN A 148 15.16 -6.38 11.80
C GLN A 148 14.58 -6.38 13.23
N TYR A 149 13.30 -6.06 13.41
CA TYR A 149 12.66 -6.09 14.73
C TYR A 149 12.46 -7.51 15.27
N ALA A 150 12.20 -8.49 14.41
CA ALA A 150 12.04 -9.89 14.80
C ALA A 150 13.37 -10.51 15.25
N GLU A 151 14.47 -10.12 14.62
CA GLU A 151 15.83 -10.62 14.91
C GLU A 151 16.50 -9.90 16.09
N ARG A 152 15.90 -8.81 16.61
CA ARG A 152 16.45 -8.13 17.78
C ARG A 152 16.45 -9.07 18.99
N PRO A 153 17.60 -9.22 19.68
CA PRO A 153 17.68 -10.03 20.89
C PRO A 153 16.72 -9.48 21.95
N LYS A 154 15.95 -10.38 22.56
CA LYS A 154 15.07 -10.07 23.68
C LYS A 154 15.62 -10.78 24.89
N VAL A 155 16.00 -9.99 25.89
CA VAL A 155 16.59 -10.51 27.13
C VAL A 155 15.92 -9.84 28.29
N ALA A 156 15.31 -10.63 29.17
CA ALA A 156 14.72 -10.15 30.40
C ALA A 156 14.65 -11.29 31.40
N PHE A 157 15.04 -11.04 32.64
CA PHE A 157 14.88 -11.98 33.73
C PHE A 157 14.34 -11.29 34.98
N SER A 158 13.63 -12.06 35.79
CA SER A 158 13.23 -11.68 37.13
C SER A 158 13.14 -12.94 37.97
N ALA A 159 13.81 -12.94 39.13
CA ALA A 159 13.85 -14.06 40.03
C ALA A 159 13.85 -13.60 41.49
N GLY A 160 13.36 -14.46 42.38
CA GLY A 160 13.33 -14.24 43.82
C GLY A 160 14.12 -15.28 44.61
N LEU A 161 14.43 -14.94 45.86
CA LEU A 161 14.99 -15.92 46.79
C LEU A 161 13.90 -16.94 47.20
N PRO A 162 14.29 -18.20 47.45
CA PRO A 162 13.40 -19.15 48.09
C PRO A 162 13.12 -18.71 49.54
N ALA A 163 11.94 -19.05 50.06
CA ALA A 163 11.53 -18.70 51.41
C ALA A 163 12.52 -19.14 52.49
N GLY A 164 12.45 -18.47 53.64
CA GLY A 164 13.32 -18.67 54.79
C GLY A 164 14.53 -17.74 54.80
N GLN A 165 15.27 -17.82 55.91
CA GLN A 165 16.47 -17.02 56.13
C GLN A 165 17.61 -17.45 55.19
N LYS A 166 18.38 -16.49 54.69
CA LYS A 166 19.66 -16.68 54.01
C LYS A 166 20.76 -16.01 54.82
N GLY A 167 21.86 -16.73 55.06
CA GLY A 167 22.87 -16.30 56.02
C GLY A 167 22.35 -16.31 57.48
N PRO A 168 23.14 -15.83 58.44
CA PRO A 168 24.52 -15.37 58.26
C PRO A 168 25.43 -16.50 57.77
N PHE A 169 26.31 -16.18 56.83
CA PHE A 169 27.39 -17.07 56.39
C PHE A 169 28.72 -16.54 56.93
N ASN A 170 29.66 -17.42 57.22
CA ASN A 170 31.01 -17.06 57.66
C ASN A 170 31.90 -16.53 56.52
N THR A 171 31.44 -16.61 55.28
CA THR A 171 32.09 -16.05 54.09
C THR A 171 31.05 -15.40 53.17
N GLU A 172 31.49 -14.41 52.40
CA GLU A 172 30.67 -13.80 51.38
C GLU A 172 30.21 -14.85 50.34
N THR A 173 28.91 -14.95 50.13
CA THR A 173 28.29 -16.08 49.41
C THR A 173 27.39 -15.57 48.28
N THR A 174 27.54 -16.13 47.07
CA THR A 174 26.67 -15.80 45.94
C THR A 174 25.23 -16.23 46.24
N LEU A 175 24.29 -15.30 46.04
CA LEU A 175 22.87 -15.54 46.27
C LEU A 175 22.23 -16.22 45.06
N ILE A 176 21.55 -17.34 45.31
CA ILE A 176 20.84 -18.10 44.28
C ILE A 176 19.35 -17.74 44.36
N TYR A 177 18.89 -16.88 43.45
CA TYR A 177 17.47 -16.52 43.31
C TYR A 177 16.77 -17.60 42.46
N SER A 178 16.48 -18.75 43.06
CA SER A 178 15.97 -19.91 42.34
C SER A 178 14.49 -19.83 41.95
N LYS A 179 13.72 -18.90 42.50
CA LYS A 179 12.30 -18.70 42.17
C LYS A 179 12.18 -17.82 40.92
N VAL A 180 12.23 -18.42 39.73
CA VAL A 180 12.18 -17.69 38.45
C VAL A 180 10.76 -17.24 38.12
N LEU A 181 10.57 -15.94 37.85
CA LEU A 181 9.33 -15.35 37.35
C LEU A 181 9.37 -15.17 35.83
N THR A 182 10.53 -14.76 35.31
CA THR A 182 10.75 -14.54 33.88
C THR A 182 12.20 -14.84 33.54
N ASN A 183 12.46 -15.44 32.38
CA ASN A 183 13.80 -15.70 31.87
C ASN A 183 13.81 -15.73 30.33
N VAL A 184 13.33 -14.64 29.71
CA VAL A 184 13.35 -14.46 28.26
C VAL A 184 14.80 -14.39 27.78
N GLY A 185 15.13 -15.21 26.78
CA GLY A 185 16.50 -15.35 26.27
C GLY A 185 17.38 -16.31 27.08
N GLY A 186 16.88 -16.88 28.20
CA GLY A 186 17.61 -17.90 28.96
C GLY A 186 18.93 -17.44 29.58
N ALA A 187 19.10 -16.12 29.74
CA ALA A 187 20.36 -15.50 30.18
C ALA A 187 20.61 -15.57 31.70
N TYR A 188 19.59 -15.92 32.50
CA TYR A 188 19.72 -16.12 33.94
C TYR A 188 19.79 -17.61 34.28
N ASN A 189 20.77 -18.00 35.10
CA ASN A 189 20.92 -19.36 35.59
C ASN A 189 20.42 -19.48 37.05
N PRO A 190 19.26 -20.13 37.30
CA PRO A 190 18.68 -20.24 38.63
C PRO A 190 19.40 -21.22 39.56
N TYR A 191 20.36 -22.00 39.04
CA TYR A 191 21.18 -22.91 39.85
C TYR A 191 22.44 -22.22 40.40
N THR A 192 22.90 -21.14 39.75
CA THR A 192 24.11 -20.40 40.17
C THR A 192 23.81 -19.01 40.70
N GLY A 193 22.63 -18.45 40.40
CA GLY A 193 22.30 -17.08 40.76
C GLY A 193 22.84 -16.03 39.77
N VAL A 194 23.40 -16.45 38.64
CA VAL A 194 24.18 -15.61 37.73
C VAL A 194 23.38 -15.25 36.48
N PHE A 195 23.36 -13.97 36.14
CA PHE A 195 22.97 -13.49 34.82
C PHE A 195 24.21 -13.42 33.93
N THR A 196 24.12 -13.90 32.69
CA THR A 196 25.20 -13.82 31.67
C THR A 196 24.66 -13.08 30.46
N ALA A 197 25.29 -11.97 30.08
CA ALA A 197 24.86 -11.18 28.92
C ALA A 197 25.05 -12.00 27.62
N PRO A 198 23.97 -12.32 26.87
CA PRO A 198 24.10 -13.14 25.66
C PRO A 198 24.60 -12.33 24.45
N VAL A 199 24.45 -11.01 24.49
CA VAL A 199 24.87 -10.07 23.45
C VAL A 199 25.44 -8.81 24.10
N ARG A 200 26.29 -8.09 23.36
CA ARG A 200 26.74 -6.76 23.77
C ARG A 200 25.57 -5.78 23.79
N GLY A 201 25.50 -4.94 24.81
CA GLY A 201 24.47 -3.90 24.91
C GLY A 201 24.38 -3.25 26.27
N VAL A 202 23.39 -2.37 26.41
CA VAL A 202 23.06 -1.72 27.69
C VAL A 202 21.95 -2.50 28.38
N TYR A 203 22.22 -2.93 29.61
CA TYR A 203 21.30 -3.68 30.45
C TYR A 203 20.91 -2.85 31.67
N TYR A 204 19.63 -2.88 32.03
CA TYR A 204 19.16 -2.34 33.30
C TYR A 204 19.05 -3.50 34.30
N ILE A 205 19.83 -3.44 35.38
CA ILE A 205 19.86 -4.44 36.45
C ILE A 205 19.29 -3.81 37.71
N ARG A 206 18.30 -4.45 38.32
CA ARG A 206 17.65 -4.02 39.57
C ARG A 206 17.59 -5.16 40.56
N PHE A 207 17.76 -4.84 41.83
CA PHE A 207 17.60 -5.78 42.91
C PHE A 207 16.98 -5.15 44.14
N THR A 208 16.34 -5.99 44.95
CA THR A 208 15.84 -5.65 46.27
C THR A 208 16.36 -6.69 47.24
N ALA A 209 16.95 -6.22 48.34
CA ALA A 209 17.30 -7.03 49.49
C ALA A 209 16.33 -6.69 50.63
N ALA A 210 15.95 -7.70 51.39
CA ALA A 210 14.99 -7.61 52.46
C ALA A 210 15.38 -8.52 53.61
N ALA A 211 15.19 -8.03 54.83
CA ALA A 211 15.31 -8.82 56.04
C ALA A 211 14.13 -8.52 56.96
N TYR A 212 13.72 -9.53 57.70
CA TYR A 212 12.73 -9.43 58.76
C TYR A 212 13.21 -10.31 59.90
N ASN A 213 13.38 -9.72 61.08
CA ASN A 213 13.88 -10.44 62.26
C ASN A 213 15.19 -11.21 61.97
N SER A 214 16.21 -10.53 61.45
CA SER A 214 17.52 -11.11 61.08
C SER A 214 18.36 -11.61 62.26
N ASN A 215 17.79 -11.77 63.45
CA ASN A 215 18.50 -12.16 64.67
C ASN A 215 19.72 -11.26 64.96
N ASN A 216 19.55 -9.94 64.81
CA ASN A 216 20.56 -8.91 65.10
C ASN A 216 21.76 -8.90 64.12
N HIS A 217 21.57 -9.38 62.88
CA HIS A 217 22.57 -9.32 61.80
C HIS A 217 22.29 -8.16 60.85
N ASN A 218 23.34 -7.58 60.28
CA ASN A 218 23.14 -6.60 59.21
C ASN A 218 22.51 -7.25 57.97
N MET A 219 21.83 -6.44 57.16
CA MET A 219 21.24 -6.89 55.91
C MET A 219 21.83 -6.11 54.73
N GLY A 220 21.91 -6.75 53.57
CA GLY A 220 22.49 -6.11 52.40
C GLY A 220 23.11 -7.09 51.42
N VAL A 221 23.48 -6.56 50.26
CA VAL A 221 24.06 -7.31 49.14
C VAL A 221 25.14 -6.49 48.44
N HIS A 222 26.08 -7.20 47.83
CA HIS A 222 27.02 -6.68 46.85
C HIS A 222 26.61 -7.09 45.44
N LEU A 223 26.61 -6.14 44.51
CA LEU A 223 26.48 -6.40 43.08
C LEU A 223 27.87 -6.54 42.45
N TYR A 224 28.06 -7.61 41.70
CA TYR A 224 29.30 -7.91 41.00
C TYR A 224 29.10 -7.96 39.48
N LYS A 225 30.11 -7.50 38.73
CA LYS A 225 30.32 -7.77 37.30
C LYS A 225 31.67 -8.45 37.12
N ASN A 226 31.75 -9.65 36.54
CA ASN A 226 33.02 -10.34 36.27
C ASN A 226 34.02 -10.34 37.46
N ASN A 227 33.53 -10.55 38.68
CA ASN A 227 34.28 -10.49 39.95
C ASN A 227 34.70 -9.08 40.42
N GLU A 228 34.39 -8.02 39.68
CA GLU A 228 34.50 -6.64 40.14
C GLU A 228 33.29 -6.25 40.97
N HIS A 229 33.51 -5.73 42.17
CA HIS A 229 32.47 -5.19 43.03
C HIS A 229 32.00 -3.83 42.51
N LEU A 230 30.74 -3.74 42.10
CA LEU A 230 30.17 -2.50 41.55
C LEU A 230 29.41 -1.67 42.58
N MET A 231 28.69 -2.32 43.50
CA MET A 231 27.77 -1.62 44.40
C MET A 231 27.56 -2.39 45.69
N HIS A 232 27.62 -1.67 46.82
CA HIS A 232 27.12 -2.13 48.11
C HIS A 232 25.78 -1.48 48.42
N LEU A 233 24.84 -2.27 48.94
CA LEU A 233 23.58 -1.77 49.47
C LEU A 233 23.20 -2.57 50.71
N GLY A 234 22.99 -1.90 51.84
CA GLY A 234 22.66 -2.58 53.09
C GLY A 234 22.24 -1.62 54.20
N GLU A 235 21.68 -2.19 55.26
CA GLU A 235 21.19 -1.50 56.44
C GLU A 235 21.55 -2.28 57.71
N TYR A 236 21.54 -1.59 58.84
CA TYR A 236 21.62 -2.23 60.16
C TYR A 236 20.27 -2.83 60.52
N ASP A 237 20.19 -4.13 60.75
CA ASP A 237 18.96 -4.79 61.17
C ASP A 237 19.08 -5.38 62.59
N LYS A 238 18.85 -4.53 63.60
CA LYS A 238 19.12 -4.84 65.02
C LYS A 238 17.92 -4.78 65.96
N ASP A 239 16.79 -4.27 65.49
CA ASP A 239 15.56 -4.07 66.29
C ASP A 239 14.42 -5.01 65.88
N GLY A 240 14.67 -5.95 64.97
CA GLY A 240 13.68 -6.92 64.47
C GLY A 240 12.65 -6.34 63.50
N THR A 241 12.78 -5.07 63.11
CA THR A 241 11.87 -4.44 62.14
C THR A 241 12.16 -4.88 60.71
N ALA A 242 11.11 -4.96 59.88
CA ALA A 242 11.28 -5.27 58.47
C ALA A 242 12.07 -4.15 57.77
N ARG A 243 13.14 -4.51 57.07
CA ARG A 243 13.95 -3.58 56.28
C ARG A 243 14.05 -4.01 54.84
N HIS A 244 14.04 -3.02 53.96
CA HIS A 244 14.14 -3.20 52.52
C HIS A 244 15.10 -2.17 51.94
N VAL A 245 16.01 -2.63 51.09
CA VAL A 245 16.86 -1.76 50.28
C VAL A 245 16.76 -2.19 48.82
N SER A 246 16.65 -1.23 47.91
CA SER A 246 16.59 -1.50 46.48
C SER A 246 17.63 -0.66 45.74
N GLY A 247 18.32 -1.29 44.80
CA GLY A 247 19.35 -0.66 43.97
C GLY A 247 19.15 -1.02 42.50
N ALA A 248 19.68 -0.20 41.62
CA ALA A 248 19.72 -0.49 40.19
C ALA A 248 20.89 0.20 39.50
N LEU A 249 21.40 -0.40 38.43
CA LEU A 249 22.41 0.17 37.55
C LEU A 249 22.03 -0.06 36.08
N ALA A 250 22.33 0.92 35.23
CA ALA A 250 22.44 0.71 33.79
C ALA A 250 23.90 0.34 33.49
N LEU A 251 24.12 -0.84 32.92
CA LEU A 251 25.46 -1.39 32.68
C LEU A 251 25.65 -1.65 31.19
N GLU A 252 26.75 -1.19 30.64
CA GLU A 252 27.25 -1.70 29.36
C GLU A 252 27.96 -3.04 29.62
N LEU A 253 27.45 -4.09 28.98
CA LEU A 253 27.94 -5.45 29.12
C LEU A 253 28.37 -5.98 27.75
N GLU A 254 29.51 -6.66 27.74
CA GLU A 254 29.95 -7.47 26.62
C GLU A 254 29.26 -8.84 26.62
N ALA A 255 29.22 -9.52 25.48
CA ALA A 255 28.73 -10.89 25.43
C ALA A 255 29.60 -11.80 26.30
N GLY A 256 28.97 -12.53 27.23
CA GLY A 256 29.64 -13.37 28.21
C GLY A 256 29.93 -12.70 29.55
N ASP A 257 29.75 -11.38 29.69
CA ASP A 257 29.86 -10.71 30.98
C ASP A 257 28.82 -11.27 31.95
N ILE A 258 29.24 -11.53 33.18
CA ILE A 258 28.38 -12.08 34.23
C ILE A 258 28.05 -11.02 35.29
N VAL A 259 26.80 -11.01 35.74
CA VAL A 259 26.29 -10.14 36.81
C VAL A 259 25.57 -10.98 37.86
N TYR A 260 25.90 -10.78 39.13
CA TYR A 260 25.33 -11.56 40.22
C TYR A 260 25.41 -10.79 41.56
N LEU A 261 24.62 -11.26 42.52
CA LEU A 261 24.57 -10.68 43.87
C LEU A 261 25.26 -11.61 44.87
N ARG A 262 25.97 -11.03 45.82
CA ARG A 262 26.54 -11.75 46.96
C ARG A 262 25.99 -11.20 48.27
N LEU A 263 25.75 -12.10 49.22
CA LEU A 263 25.48 -11.77 50.60
C LEU A 263 26.81 -11.67 51.34
N LEU A 264 27.01 -10.55 52.05
CA LEU A 264 28.23 -10.30 52.80
C LEU A 264 28.39 -11.29 53.97
N THR A 265 29.64 -11.48 54.40
CA THR A 265 29.96 -12.24 55.61
C THR A 265 29.19 -11.68 56.82
N ASN A 266 28.55 -12.57 57.59
CA ASN A 266 27.73 -12.25 58.76
C ASN A 266 26.47 -11.40 58.48
N TYR A 267 26.06 -11.26 57.22
CA TYR A 267 24.80 -10.60 56.86
C TYR A 267 23.69 -11.63 56.66
N ALA A 268 22.45 -11.24 56.92
CA ALA A 268 21.29 -12.09 56.73
C ALA A 268 20.19 -11.41 55.91
N LEU A 269 19.49 -12.21 55.11
CA LEU A 269 18.27 -11.83 54.39
C LEU A 269 17.14 -12.78 54.77
N TYR A 270 15.91 -12.35 54.55
CA TYR A 270 14.73 -13.17 54.78
C TYR A 270 13.74 -13.01 53.64
N ASP A 271 13.22 -14.14 53.15
CA ASP A 271 12.11 -14.17 52.22
C ASP A 271 10.98 -15.06 52.72
N ASP A 272 9.77 -14.81 52.23
CA ASP A 272 8.56 -15.58 52.52
C ASP A 272 7.75 -15.76 51.23
N THR A 273 6.46 -16.06 51.35
CA THR A 273 5.58 -16.21 50.17
C THR A 273 5.37 -14.89 49.40
N LEU A 274 5.78 -13.75 49.95
CA LEU A 274 5.56 -12.40 49.40
C LEU A 274 6.68 -11.89 48.49
N LEU A 275 7.73 -12.69 48.23
CA LEU A 275 8.78 -12.38 47.26
C LEU A 275 9.48 -11.04 47.57
N ARG A 276 10.06 -10.95 48.76
CA ARG A 276 10.65 -9.71 49.29
C ARG A 276 12.00 -9.39 48.68
N ASN A 277 12.75 -10.42 48.29
CA ASN A 277 14.05 -10.28 47.65
C ASN A 277 13.93 -10.62 46.18
N THR A 278 14.32 -9.68 45.33
CA THR A 278 14.24 -9.86 43.88
C THR A 278 15.56 -9.47 43.23
N PHE A 279 15.87 -10.17 42.13
CA PHE A 279 16.96 -9.84 41.22
C PHE A 279 16.40 -9.90 39.80
N SER A 280 16.46 -8.78 39.10
CA SER A 280 15.84 -8.63 37.79
C SER A 280 16.74 -7.82 36.86
N GLY A 281 16.58 -8.03 35.56
CA GLY A 281 17.22 -7.18 34.58
C GLY A 281 16.74 -7.44 33.16
N PHE A 282 16.99 -6.49 32.28
CA PHE A 282 16.62 -6.60 30.87
C PHE A 282 17.57 -5.82 29.96
N LEU A 283 17.66 -6.26 28.70
CA LEU A 283 18.37 -5.54 27.65
C LEU A 283 17.55 -4.30 27.25
N VAL A 284 18.13 -3.12 27.39
CA VAL A 284 17.53 -1.85 26.95
C VAL A 284 17.66 -1.73 25.44
N PHE A 285 18.88 -1.91 24.93
CA PHE A 285 19.17 -2.02 23.50
C PHE A 285 20.51 -2.76 23.28
N PRO A 286 20.62 -3.56 22.21
CA PRO A 286 21.89 -4.12 21.78
C PRO A 286 22.80 -3.00 21.24
N SER A 287 24.12 -3.19 21.31
CA SER A 287 25.14 -2.21 20.87
C SER A 287 26.13 -2.78 19.88
#